data_AF-A0A671X887-F1
#
_entry.id   AF-A0A671X887-F1
#
_cell.length_a   1.000
_cell.length_b   1.000
_cell.length_c   1.000
_cell.angle_alpha   90.00
_cell.angle_beta   90.00
_cell.angle_gamma   90.00
#
_symmetry.space_group_name_H-M   'P 1'
#
loop_
_entity.id
_entity.type
_entity.pdbx_description
1 polymer ?
#
loop_
_entity_poly.entity_id
_entity_poly.type
_entity_poly.pdbx_seq_one_letter_code
_entity_poly.pdbx_strand_id
1 'polypeptide(L)'
;MICFHDRNIMNIISALVEKLGDSTSAGISSGDIKGVITKLATKEQSSISVGVTTRDDVKILEKKYSETDYSRLVHIPKEASGMAVKRNGSFAAVVVFPGVRREDSSGTFLNNEMIGIEMGAAISNLSKTIDIQYNVMDKNGSIASCMSWDGKGKQANWTTDGCETNDKNGSITCQCSHLTFFAILMSPVPQNISSSDFKALTYITSIGCGMSMVFLAVALFMHCLIRKGKASDATKILINLFVAMFTLNLSFLTNESIANLGNFGACVAMAATMHYTMLATFTWFFMEAIHLYFNLWKLPTEIKHYLTKIYVAGWGKKTETKRDML
;
A
#
# COMPACT_ATOMS: atom_id res chain seq x y z
N MET A 1 1.05 -0.64 17.94
CA MET A 1 1.77 -1.76 18.60
C MET A 1 0.81 -2.88 19.01
N ILE A 2 0.22 -3.55 18.02
CA ILE A 2 -0.51 -4.80 18.25
C ILE A 2 0.54 -5.89 18.14
N CYS A 3 1.23 -6.18 19.24
CA CYS A 3 1.94 -7.44 19.36
C CYS A 3 0.87 -8.52 19.35
N PHE A 4 0.71 -9.20 18.22
CA PHE A 4 -0.04 -10.44 18.10
C PHE A 4 0.46 -11.38 19.21
N HIS A 5 -0.33 -11.45 20.27
CA HIS A 5 -0.12 -12.30 21.43
C HIS A 5 -0.58 -13.72 21.05
N ASP A 6 0.00 -14.25 19.97
CA ASP A 6 -0.44 -15.42 19.20
C ASP A 6 -0.13 -16.77 19.87
N ARG A 7 0.44 -16.76 21.08
CA ARG A 7 0.49 -17.97 21.92
C ARG A 7 -0.74 -18.13 22.80
N ASN A 8 -1.40 -17.03 23.19
CA ASN A 8 -2.45 -17.12 24.20
C ASN A 8 -3.80 -17.53 23.59
N ILE A 9 -4.12 -17.10 22.38
CA ILE A 9 -5.41 -17.44 21.72
C ILE A 9 -5.43 -18.89 21.25
N MET A 10 -4.35 -19.37 20.62
CA MET A 10 -4.26 -20.80 20.26
C MET A 10 -4.31 -21.69 21.50
N ASN A 11 -3.67 -21.28 22.61
CA ASN A 11 -3.80 -21.99 23.89
C ASN A 11 -5.23 -21.94 24.46
N ILE A 12 -5.94 -20.83 24.33
CA ILE A 12 -7.34 -20.70 24.75
C ILE A 12 -8.24 -21.60 23.91
N ILE A 13 -8.06 -21.63 22.58
CA ILE A 13 -8.84 -22.49 21.67
C ILE A 13 -8.54 -23.96 21.98
N SER A 14 -7.27 -24.36 22.15
CA SER A 14 -6.90 -25.71 22.53
C SER A 14 -7.48 -26.11 23.90
N ALA A 15 -7.44 -25.22 24.89
CA ALA A 15 -8.04 -25.48 26.21
C ALA A 15 -9.57 -25.57 26.14
N LEU A 16 -10.22 -24.83 25.24
CA LEU A 16 -11.65 -24.93 24.98
C LEU A 16 -12.01 -26.25 24.29
N VAL A 17 -11.22 -26.68 23.32
CA VAL A 17 -11.36 -27.99 22.65
C VAL A 17 -11.27 -29.14 23.65
N GLU A 18 -10.34 -29.07 24.60
CA GLU A 18 -10.24 -30.07 25.69
C GLU A 18 -11.47 -30.04 26.60
N LYS A 19 -12.04 -28.86 26.87
CA LYS A 19 -13.25 -28.69 27.67
C LYS A 19 -14.55 -29.04 26.94
N LEU A 20 -14.56 -29.16 25.60
CA LEU A 20 -15.76 -29.52 24.86
C LEU A 20 -16.24 -30.94 25.19
N GLY A 21 -15.36 -31.84 25.64
CA GLY A 21 -15.74 -33.19 26.10
C GLY A 21 -16.73 -33.89 25.15
N ASP A 22 -17.94 -34.15 25.66
CA ASP A 22 -19.05 -34.80 24.95
C ASP A 22 -20.03 -33.83 24.24
N SER A 23 -19.85 -32.52 24.39
CA SER A 23 -20.72 -31.52 23.76
C SER A 23 -20.38 -31.33 22.28
N THR A 24 -21.39 -31.17 21.43
CA THR A 24 -21.22 -30.98 19.98
C THR A 24 -20.80 -29.55 19.61
N SER A 25 -21.16 -28.56 20.42
CA SER A 25 -20.74 -27.17 20.24
C SER A 25 -20.63 -26.44 21.58
N ALA A 26 -19.86 -25.35 21.61
CA ALA A 26 -19.73 -24.46 22.76
C ALA A 26 -19.55 -23.01 22.30
N GLY A 27 -20.02 -22.08 23.13
CA GLY A 27 -19.71 -20.65 22.98
C GLY A 27 -18.35 -20.33 23.58
N ILE A 28 -17.62 -19.41 22.95
CA ILE A 28 -16.36 -18.85 23.42
C ILE A 28 -16.64 -17.43 23.89
N SER A 29 -16.30 -17.11 25.14
CA SER A 29 -16.32 -15.75 25.66
C SER A 29 -15.10 -15.55 26.56
N SER A 30 -14.21 -14.65 26.17
CA SER A 30 -12.99 -14.32 26.90
C SER A 30 -12.73 -12.82 26.80
N GLY A 31 -13.14 -12.07 27.82
CA GLY A 31 -13.17 -10.60 27.77
C GLY A 31 -14.15 -10.13 26.70
N ASP A 32 -13.68 -9.29 25.78
CA ASP A 32 -14.48 -8.77 24.66
C ASP A 32 -14.49 -9.71 23.44
N ILE A 33 -13.68 -10.78 23.45
CA ILE A 33 -13.63 -11.75 22.36
C ILE A 33 -14.81 -12.73 22.51
N LYS A 34 -15.60 -12.87 21.44
CA LYS A 34 -16.74 -13.79 21.37
C LYS A 34 -16.58 -14.73 20.19
N GLY A 35 -17.04 -15.97 20.32
CA GLY A 35 -16.95 -16.95 19.25
C GLY A 35 -17.80 -18.18 19.49
N VAL A 36 -17.77 -19.11 18.55
CA VAL A 36 -18.36 -20.44 18.69
C VAL A 36 -17.35 -21.46 18.23
N ILE A 37 -17.44 -22.65 18.81
CA ILE A 37 -16.69 -23.81 18.39
C ILE A 37 -17.63 -25.00 18.27
N THR A 38 -17.45 -25.78 17.22
CA THR A 38 -18.24 -26.98 16.95
C THR A 38 -17.33 -28.13 16.58
N LYS A 39 -17.70 -29.34 17.00
CA LYS A 39 -16.96 -30.55 16.68
C LYS A 39 -17.23 -30.96 15.23
N LEU A 40 -16.19 -31.33 14.51
CA LEU A 40 -16.35 -31.80 13.14
C LEU A 40 -16.79 -33.27 13.12
N ALA A 41 -17.86 -33.57 12.38
CA ALA A 41 -18.34 -34.93 12.22
C ALA A 41 -17.41 -35.74 11.31
N THR A 42 -16.98 -36.91 11.78
CA THR A 42 -16.02 -37.78 11.08
C THR A 42 -16.64 -38.52 9.89
N LYS A 43 -17.97 -38.75 9.90
CA LYS A 43 -18.67 -39.59 8.91
C LYS A 43 -19.42 -38.79 7.84
N GLU A 44 -20.17 -37.76 8.22
CA GLU A 44 -20.93 -36.91 7.29
C GLU A 44 -20.59 -35.44 7.53
N GLN A 45 -19.95 -34.80 6.55
CA GLN A 45 -19.61 -33.38 6.66
C GLN A 45 -20.78 -32.50 6.22
N SER A 46 -21.18 -31.61 7.12
CA SER A 46 -22.15 -30.56 6.86
C SER A 46 -21.45 -29.23 6.56
N SER A 47 -22.18 -28.36 5.85
CA SER A 47 -21.86 -26.93 5.83
C SER A 47 -22.16 -26.33 7.20
N ILE A 48 -21.31 -25.43 7.67
CA ILE A 48 -21.47 -24.76 8.96
C ILE A 48 -21.82 -23.30 8.68
N SER A 49 -22.94 -22.83 9.19
CA SER A 49 -23.32 -21.42 9.12
C SER A 49 -23.29 -20.82 10.52
N VAL A 50 -22.62 -19.69 10.69
CA VAL A 50 -22.50 -18.98 11.96
C VAL A 50 -23.02 -17.56 11.75
N GLY A 51 -23.95 -17.14 12.60
CA GLY A 51 -24.51 -15.78 12.62
C GLY A 51 -23.95 -15.00 13.80
N VAL A 52 -23.61 -13.74 13.55
CA VAL A 52 -23.22 -12.76 14.59
C VAL A 52 -24.31 -11.70 14.66
N THR A 53 -24.85 -11.49 15.86
CA THR A 53 -25.88 -10.47 16.10
C THR A 53 -25.25 -9.07 16.25
N THR A 54 -26.08 -8.02 16.25
CA THR A 54 -25.64 -6.64 16.50
C THR A 54 -25.04 -6.41 17.89
N ARG A 55 -25.23 -7.34 18.83
CA ARG A 55 -24.63 -7.33 20.18
C ARG A 55 -23.33 -8.18 20.25
N ASP A 56 -22.77 -8.53 19.10
CA ASP A 56 -21.62 -9.42 18.91
C ASP A 56 -21.83 -10.84 19.45
N ASP A 57 -23.07 -11.25 19.76
CA ASP A 57 -23.35 -12.62 20.17
C ASP A 57 -23.26 -13.54 18.95
N VAL A 58 -22.35 -14.51 19.01
CA VAL A 58 -22.07 -15.47 17.94
C VAL A 58 -22.86 -16.75 18.19
N LYS A 59 -23.61 -17.22 17.19
CA LYS A 59 -24.44 -18.43 17.26
C LYS A 59 -24.30 -19.28 16.00
N ILE A 60 -24.35 -20.60 16.16
CA ILE A 60 -24.43 -21.53 15.02
C ILE A 60 -25.88 -21.54 14.53
N LEU A 61 -26.07 -21.40 13.22
CA LEU A 61 -27.38 -21.37 12.60
C LEU A 61 -27.80 -22.75 12.14
N GLU A 62 -28.93 -23.21 12.64
CA GLU A 62 -29.67 -24.31 12.03
C GLU A 62 -30.50 -23.77 10.86
N LYS A 63 -30.82 -24.61 9.86
CA LYS A 63 -31.43 -24.27 8.54
C LYS A 63 -32.77 -23.50 8.57
N LYS A 64 -33.23 -23.02 9.73
CA LYS A 64 -34.55 -22.43 10.00
C LYS A 64 -34.50 -21.06 10.70
N TYR A 65 -33.51 -20.22 10.43
CA TYR A 65 -33.49 -18.84 10.96
C TYR A 65 -33.51 -17.81 9.83
N SER A 66 -34.31 -16.76 10.01
CA SER A 66 -34.42 -15.64 9.08
C SER A 66 -33.10 -14.87 9.04
N GLU A 67 -32.56 -14.63 7.85
CA GLU A 67 -31.29 -13.91 7.60
C GLU A 67 -31.23 -12.48 8.16
N THR A 68 -32.36 -11.93 8.61
CA THR A 68 -32.52 -10.52 8.99
C THR A 68 -32.09 -10.15 10.40
N ASP A 69 -31.90 -11.13 11.31
CA ASP A 69 -31.54 -10.86 12.71
C ASP A 69 -30.02 -10.76 12.94
N TYR A 70 -29.21 -11.07 11.93
CA TYR A 70 -27.76 -11.14 12.03
C TYR A 70 -27.09 -10.01 11.24
N SER A 71 -26.14 -9.33 11.88
CA SER A 71 -25.33 -8.29 11.25
C SER A 71 -24.20 -8.88 10.42
N ARG A 72 -23.67 -10.05 10.82
CA ARG A 72 -22.69 -10.81 10.05
C ARG A 72 -23.08 -12.28 9.93
N LEU A 73 -22.80 -12.86 8.78
CA LEU A 73 -23.06 -14.25 8.46
C LEU A 73 -21.78 -14.89 7.90
N VAL A 74 -21.34 -15.98 8.50
CA VAL A 74 -20.19 -16.76 8.05
C VAL A 74 -20.70 -18.12 7.57
N HIS A 75 -20.54 -18.40 6.28
CA HIS A 75 -20.88 -19.67 5.67
C HIS A 75 -19.62 -20.44 5.30
N ILE A 76 -19.47 -21.61 5.92
CA ILE A 76 -18.36 -22.51 5.71
C ILE A 76 -18.85 -23.71 4.87
N PRO A 77 -18.28 -23.94 3.68
CA PRO A 77 -18.71 -25.02 2.82
C PRO A 77 -18.30 -26.39 3.38
N LYS A 78 -19.09 -27.43 3.05
CA LYS A 78 -18.81 -28.83 3.43
C LYS A 78 -17.43 -29.33 2.98
N GLU A 79 -16.87 -28.73 1.94
CA GLU A 79 -15.55 -29.06 1.43
C GLU A 79 -14.44 -28.71 2.43
N ALA A 80 -14.58 -27.56 3.12
CA ALA A 80 -13.63 -27.11 4.13
C ALA A 80 -13.64 -28.04 5.35
N SER A 81 -14.83 -28.38 5.87
CA SER A 81 -14.96 -29.35 6.97
C SER A 81 -14.43 -30.74 6.57
N GLY A 82 -14.65 -31.19 5.33
CA GLY A 82 -14.08 -32.43 4.81
C GLY A 82 -12.54 -32.40 4.72
N MET A 83 -11.96 -31.28 4.27
CA MET A 83 -10.51 -31.12 4.18
C MET A 83 -9.87 -31.06 5.57
N ALA A 84 -10.52 -30.39 6.53
CA ALA A 84 -10.09 -30.34 7.93
C ALA A 84 -9.96 -31.74 8.52
N VAL A 85 -11.03 -32.56 8.44
CA VAL A 85 -11.03 -33.92 8.98
C VAL A 85 -9.96 -34.80 8.33
N LYS A 86 -9.76 -34.68 7.01
CA LYS A 86 -8.67 -35.40 6.29
C LYS A 86 -7.28 -35.01 6.76
N ARG A 87 -7.11 -33.80 7.28
CA ARG A 87 -5.85 -33.24 7.80
C ARG A 87 -5.77 -33.29 9.34
N ASN A 88 -6.53 -34.18 9.98
CA ASN A 88 -6.61 -34.35 11.44
C ASN A 88 -7.21 -33.16 12.22
N GLY A 89 -7.93 -32.26 11.55
CA GLY A 89 -8.74 -31.23 12.18
C GLY A 89 -9.96 -31.86 12.88
N SER A 90 -10.20 -31.48 14.14
CA SER A 90 -11.24 -32.07 15.00
C SER A 90 -12.40 -31.12 15.33
N PHE A 91 -12.24 -29.83 15.04
CA PHE A 91 -13.21 -28.79 15.36
C PHE A 91 -13.26 -27.73 14.26
N ALA A 92 -14.27 -26.87 14.30
CA ALA A 92 -14.33 -25.62 13.56
C ALA A 92 -14.74 -24.51 14.53
N ALA A 93 -13.94 -23.45 14.58
CA ALA A 93 -14.16 -22.29 15.42
C ALA A 93 -14.28 -21.03 14.58
N VAL A 94 -15.24 -20.19 14.92
CA VAL A 94 -15.40 -18.83 14.36
C VAL A 94 -15.34 -17.86 15.52
N VAL A 95 -14.37 -16.95 15.48
CA VAL A 95 -14.07 -16.02 16.59
C VAL A 95 -14.05 -14.60 16.07
N VAL A 96 -14.75 -13.70 16.77
CA VAL A 96 -14.79 -12.27 16.48
C VAL A 96 -13.90 -11.53 17.47
N PHE A 97 -12.96 -10.75 16.95
CA PHE A 97 -12.04 -9.93 17.74
C PHE A 97 -12.37 -8.45 17.53
N PRO A 98 -12.86 -7.74 18.56
CA PRO A 98 -13.10 -6.31 18.49
C PRO A 98 -11.82 -5.49 18.74
N GLY A 99 -11.86 -4.20 18.40
CA GLY A 99 -10.81 -3.24 18.72
C GLY A 99 -9.57 -3.28 17.83
N VAL A 100 -9.66 -3.93 16.67
CA VAL A 100 -8.54 -4.05 15.73
C VAL A 100 -8.38 -2.76 14.93
N ARG A 101 -7.17 -2.22 14.98
CA ARG A 101 -6.77 -1.01 14.26
C ARG A 101 -5.58 -1.30 13.37
N ARG A 102 -5.63 -0.79 12.15
CA ARG A 102 -4.49 -0.78 11.24
C ARG A 102 -3.46 0.23 11.75
N GLU A 103 -2.19 -0.13 11.67
CA GLU A 103 -1.09 0.77 12.04
C GLU A 103 -0.85 1.83 10.94
N ASP A 104 -1.25 1.54 9.70
CA ASP A 104 -1.16 2.43 8.55
C ASP A 104 -2.43 3.29 8.36
N SER A 105 -2.26 4.57 8.01
CA SER A 105 -3.32 5.58 7.88
C SER A 105 -4.16 5.51 6.58
N SER A 106 -4.05 4.44 5.80
CA SER A 106 -4.67 4.31 4.46
C SER A 106 -6.10 3.77 4.46
N GLY A 107 -6.70 3.50 5.62
CA GLY A 107 -8.07 3.03 5.73
C GLY A 107 -8.39 2.52 7.14
N THR A 108 -9.65 2.24 7.40
CA THR A 108 -10.13 1.71 8.68
C THR A 108 -10.80 0.36 8.47
N PHE A 109 -10.64 -0.58 9.41
CA PHE A 109 -11.41 -1.82 9.34
C PHE A 109 -12.88 -1.55 9.67
N LEU A 110 -13.79 -2.16 8.91
CA LEU A 110 -15.23 -2.10 9.19
C LEU A 110 -15.48 -2.55 10.64
N ASN A 111 -16.22 -1.75 11.41
CA ASN A 111 -16.50 -1.97 12.84
C ASN A 111 -15.27 -2.14 13.74
N ASN A 112 -14.05 -1.85 13.26
CA ASN A 112 -12.80 -2.12 13.98
C ASN A 112 -12.71 -3.59 14.47
N GLU A 113 -13.15 -4.54 13.65
CA GLU A 113 -13.18 -5.95 14.02
C GLU A 113 -12.46 -6.84 13.00
N MET A 114 -12.09 -8.04 13.43
CA MET A 114 -11.63 -9.12 12.57
C MET A 114 -12.30 -10.44 12.96
N ILE A 115 -12.51 -11.31 11.99
CA ILE A 115 -13.07 -12.65 12.18
C ILE A 115 -11.98 -13.68 11.90
N GLY A 116 -11.65 -14.49 12.90
CA GLY A 116 -10.77 -15.66 12.75
C GLY A 116 -11.60 -16.93 12.53
N ILE A 117 -11.17 -17.76 11.59
CA ILE A 117 -11.76 -19.09 11.37
C ILE A 117 -10.65 -20.14 11.46
N GLU A 118 -10.78 -21.07 12.41
CA GLU A 118 -9.78 -22.10 12.70
C GLU A 118 -10.43 -23.48 12.70
N MET A 119 -9.76 -24.49 12.12
CA MET A 119 -10.27 -25.87 12.08
C MET A 119 -9.29 -26.92 12.59
N GLY A 120 -8.22 -26.49 13.27
CA GLY A 120 -7.15 -27.37 13.75
C GLY A 120 -6.26 -27.90 12.62
N ALA A 121 -6.40 -27.35 11.41
CA ALA A 121 -5.60 -27.70 10.24
C ALA A 121 -5.55 -26.52 9.27
N ALA A 122 -4.40 -26.32 8.61
CA ALA A 122 -4.28 -25.33 7.54
C ALA A 122 -5.11 -25.77 6.33
N ILE A 123 -6.02 -24.92 5.87
CA ILE A 123 -6.90 -25.16 4.71
C ILE A 123 -6.70 -24.07 3.68
N SER A 124 -6.50 -24.48 2.43
CA SER A 124 -6.23 -23.61 1.29
C SER A 124 -6.70 -24.28 0.00
N ASN A 125 -6.89 -23.49 -1.06
CA ASN A 125 -7.32 -23.95 -2.39
C ASN A 125 -8.68 -24.66 -2.40
N LEU A 126 -9.66 -24.09 -1.69
CA LEU A 126 -11.03 -24.59 -1.72
C LEU A 126 -11.69 -24.28 -3.07
N SER A 127 -12.37 -25.25 -3.66
CA SER A 127 -13.17 -25.02 -4.88
C SER A 127 -14.44 -24.24 -4.59
N LYS A 128 -15.05 -24.44 -3.40
CA LYS A 128 -16.12 -23.60 -2.88
C LYS A 128 -15.56 -22.65 -1.83
N THR A 129 -15.79 -21.36 -1.99
CA THR A 129 -15.33 -20.34 -1.07
C THR A 129 -16.07 -20.36 0.26
N ILE A 130 -15.41 -19.84 1.27
CA ILE A 130 -16.01 -19.43 2.53
C ILE A 130 -16.58 -18.04 2.31
N ASP A 131 -17.87 -17.88 2.60
CA ASP A 131 -18.56 -16.62 2.37
C ASP A 131 -18.79 -15.92 3.71
N ILE A 132 -18.25 -14.72 3.86
CA ILE A 132 -18.43 -13.86 5.03
C ILE A 132 -19.23 -12.64 4.59
N GLN A 133 -20.49 -12.60 4.95
CA GLN A 133 -21.41 -11.53 4.60
C GLN A 133 -21.58 -10.56 5.78
N TYR A 134 -21.49 -9.27 5.48
CA TYR A 134 -21.78 -8.17 6.39
C TYR A 134 -22.95 -7.37 5.83
N ASN A 135 -24.00 -7.20 6.64
CA ASN A 135 -25.11 -6.32 6.31
C ASN A 135 -24.72 -4.89 6.72
N VAL A 136 -24.42 -4.04 5.73
CA VAL A 136 -23.91 -2.67 5.96
C VAL A 136 -24.93 -1.65 5.47
N MET A 137 -25.60 -0.99 6.39
CA MET A 137 -26.68 -0.05 6.08
C MET A 137 -26.20 1.26 5.45
N ASP A 138 -24.94 1.67 5.70
CA ASP A 138 -24.36 2.87 5.11
C ASP A 138 -22.83 2.70 4.93
N LYS A 139 -22.34 2.95 3.72
CA LYS A 139 -20.92 2.85 3.36
C LYS A 139 -20.21 4.20 3.34
N ASN A 140 -20.93 5.31 3.60
CA ASN A 140 -20.40 6.68 3.62
C ASN A 140 -19.44 6.99 2.45
N GLY A 141 -19.70 6.43 1.27
CA GLY A 141 -18.83 6.56 0.09
C GLY A 141 -17.42 5.95 0.24
N SER A 142 -17.25 4.84 0.97
CA SER A 142 -16.00 4.09 1.11
C SER A 142 -16.01 2.80 0.29
N ILE A 143 -14.85 2.41 -0.27
CA ILE A 143 -14.69 1.12 -0.95
C ILE A 143 -14.33 0.07 0.10
N ALA A 144 -15.13 -0.99 0.15
CA ALA A 144 -14.82 -2.16 0.95
C ALA A 144 -13.89 -3.09 0.19
N SER A 145 -12.87 -3.60 0.86
CA SER A 145 -11.99 -4.64 0.35
C SER A 145 -11.76 -5.70 1.43
N CYS A 146 -12.05 -6.96 1.10
CA CYS A 146 -11.83 -8.10 1.97
C CYS A 146 -10.35 -8.43 2.03
N MET A 147 -9.79 -8.41 3.23
CA MET A 147 -8.39 -8.72 3.49
C MET A 147 -8.26 -9.96 4.36
N SER A 148 -7.23 -10.74 4.08
CA SER A 148 -6.80 -11.89 4.87
C SER A 148 -5.39 -11.68 5.40
N TRP A 149 -5.09 -12.23 6.57
CA TRP A 149 -3.73 -12.21 7.11
C TRP A 149 -2.90 -13.34 6.50
N ASP A 150 -1.69 -13.03 6.03
CA ASP A 150 -0.79 -13.99 5.37
C ASP A 150 -0.13 -15.02 6.31
N GLY A 151 -0.28 -14.84 7.63
CA GLY A 151 0.28 -15.72 8.66
C GLY A 151 1.81 -15.70 8.74
N LYS A 152 2.48 -14.70 8.15
CA LYS A 152 3.95 -14.64 8.05
C LYS A 152 4.52 -13.44 8.82
N GLY A 153 5.56 -13.71 9.61
CA GLY A 153 6.35 -12.67 10.30
C GLY A 153 5.82 -12.26 11.66
N LYS A 154 6.43 -11.22 12.26
CA LYS A 154 6.07 -10.68 13.58
C LYS A 154 4.99 -9.60 13.53
N GLN A 155 4.63 -9.13 12.34
CA GLN A 155 3.63 -8.10 12.08
C GLN A 155 2.52 -8.67 11.21
N ALA A 156 1.29 -8.18 11.41
CA ALA A 156 0.15 -8.63 10.63
C ALA A 156 0.20 -8.03 9.22
N ASN A 157 0.65 -8.82 8.24
CA ASN A 157 0.67 -8.43 6.84
C ASN A 157 -0.66 -8.83 6.14
N TRP A 158 -1.46 -7.84 5.78
CA TRP A 158 -2.79 -8.02 5.22
C TRP A 158 -2.74 -8.08 3.69
N THR A 159 -3.27 -9.15 3.10
CA THR A 159 -3.32 -9.38 1.65
C THR A 159 -4.75 -9.66 1.17
N THR A 160 -5.03 -9.35 -0.10
CA THR A 160 -6.27 -9.74 -0.80
C THR A 160 -6.15 -11.09 -1.51
N ASP A 161 -4.99 -11.75 -1.43
CA ASP A 161 -4.74 -12.99 -2.15
C ASP A 161 -5.72 -14.10 -1.72
N GLY A 162 -6.40 -14.69 -2.70
CA GLY A 162 -7.35 -15.79 -2.47
C GLY A 162 -8.71 -15.37 -1.90
N CYS A 163 -8.99 -14.06 -1.79
CA CYS A 163 -10.27 -13.50 -1.35
C CYS A 163 -10.85 -12.53 -2.39
N GLU A 164 -12.11 -12.72 -2.77
CA GLU A 164 -12.85 -11.81 -3.65
C GLU A 164 -13.89 -11.00 -2.84
N THR A 165 -14.03 -9.72 -3.16
CA THR A 165 -14.99 -8.82 -2.49
C THR A 165 -16.19 -8.60 -3.39
N ASN A 166 -17.38 -9.00 -2.94
CA ASN A 166 -18.63 -8.80 -3.66
C ASN A 166 -19.49 -7.77 -2.93
N ASP A 167 -19.70 -6.62 -3.56
CA ASP A 167 -20.51 -5.52 -3.04
C ASP A 167 -21.87 -5.50 -3.77
N LYS A 168 -22.94 -5.98 -3.12
CA LYS A 168 -24.28 -6.04 -3.72
C LYS A 168 -25.35 -5.60 -2.73
N ASN A 169 -26.26 -4.73 -3.17
CA ASN A 169 -27.50 -4.37 -2.46
C ASN A 169 -27.31 -3.98 -0.98
N GLY A 170 -26.25 -3.25 -0.63
CA GLY A 170 -25.98 -2.86 0.77
C GLY A 170 -25.41 -3.98 1.65
N SER A 171 -25.06 -5.13 1.06
CA SER A 171 -24.32 -6.19 1.74
C SER A 171 -22.91 -6.33 1.13
N ILE A 172 -21.92 -6.61 1.96
CA ILE A 172 -20.56 -6.93 1.52
C ILE A 172 -20.34 -8.41 1.79
N THR A 173 -20.05 -9.18 0.75
CA THR A 173 -19.73 -10.61 0.86
C THR A 173 -18.29 -10.84 0.47
N CYS A 174 -17.49 -11.33 1.42
CA CYS A 174 -16.11 -11.77 1.18
C CYS A 174 -16.11 -13.26 0.87
N GLN A 175 -15.56 -13.63 -0.28
CA GLN A 175 -15.46 -15.01 -0.74
C GLN A 175 -14.00 -15.44 -0.73
N CYS A 176 -13.60 -16.24 0.26
CA CYS A 176 -12.19 -16.63 0.45
C CYS A 176 -11.97 -18.13 0.22
N SER A 177 -10.83 -18.49 -0.36
CA SER A 177 -10.46 -19.87 -0.72
C SER A 177 -9.55 -20.58 0.31
N HIS A 178 -9.25 -19.91 1.42
CA HIS A 178 -8.34 -20.37 2.49
C HIS A 178 -8.90 -20.00 3.86
N LEU A 179 -8.34 -20.60 4.92
CA LEU A 179 -8.63 -20.28 6.33
C LEU A 179 -7.47 -19.51 6.95
N THR A 180 -7.76 -18.30 7.43
CA THR A 180 -6.83 -17.44 8.19
C THR A 180 -7.67 -16.52 9.10
N PHE A 181 -7.28 -15.24 9.19
CA PHE A 181 -8.01 -14.18 9.85
C PHE A 181 -8.43 -13.15 8.81
N PHE A 182 -9.68 -12.74 8.86
CA PHE A 182 -10.32 -11.89 7.87
C PHE A 182 -10.74 -10.57 8.48
N ALA A 183 -10.53 -9.49 7.73
CA ALA A 183 -11.04 -8.17 8.08
C ALA A 183 -11.50 -7.47 6.80
N ILE A 184 -12.58 -6.68 6.88
CA ILE A 184 -12.98 -5.81 5.78
C ILE A 184 -12.29 -4.47 5.98
N LEU A 185 -11.42 -4.11 5.04
CA LEU A 185 -10.86 -2.78 4.95
C LEU A 185 -11.87 -1.85 4.29
N MET A 186 -12.31 -0.83 5.04
CA MET A 186 -12.91 0.36 4.48
C MET A 186 -11.80 1.35 4.13
N SER A 187 -11.46 1.38 2.85
CA SER A 187 -10.70 2.50 2.32
C SER A 187 -11.70 3.59 1.98
N PRO A 188 -11.39 4.88 2.22
CA PRO A 188 -12.12 5.91 1.50
C PRO A 188 -12.13 5.52 0.02
N VAL A 189 -13.27 5.69 -0.67
CA VAL A 189 -13.22 5.74 -2.14
C VAL A 189 -12.04 6.66 -2.41
N PRO A 190 -11.07 6.28 -3.26
CA PRO A 190 -10.26 7.30 -3.86
C PRO A 190 -11.33 8.19 -4.49
N GLN A 191 -11.67 9.29 -3.80
CA GLN A 191 -11.87 10.52 -4.48
C GLN A 191 -10.64 10.50 -5.36
N ASN A 192 -10.84 10.06 -6.61
CA ASN A 192 -9.98 10.46 -7.68
C ASN A 192 -9.77 11.92 -7.29
N ILE A 193 -8.55 12.29 -6.92
CA ILE A 193 -8.12 13.66 -7.13
C ILE A 193 -8.69 13.91 -8.51
N SER A 194 -9.80 14.68 -8.59
CA SER A 194 -10.86 14.41 -9.58
C SER A 194 -10.17 14.18 -10.90
N SER A 195 -10.54 13.19 -11.71
CA SER A 195 -9.83 13.01 -12.98
C SER A 195 -9.72 14.34 -13.76
N SER A 196 -10.61 15.32 -13.47
CA SER A 196 -10.45 16.74 -13.78
C SER A 196 -9.26 17.45 -13.11
N ASP A 197 -9.06 17.36 -11.79
CA ASP A 197 -8.01 18.03 -11.02
C ASP A 197 -6.63 17.48 -11.32
N PHE A 198 -6.46 16.15 -11.39
CA PHE A 198 -5.18 15.56 -11.80
C PHE A 198 -4.83 15.92 -13.24
N LYS A 199 -5.84 15.91 -14.13
CA LYS A 199 -5.67 16.35 -15.51
C LYS A 199 -5.40 17.85 -15.61
N ALA A 200 -6.01 18.67 -14.76
CA ALA A 200 -5.76 20.11 -14.69
C ALA A 200 -4.33 20.39 -14.23
N LEU A 201 -3.87 19.72 -13.16
CA LEU A 201 -2.51 19.88 -12.65
C LEU A 201 -1.47 19.40 -13.68
N THR A 202 -1.73 18.27 -14.35
CA THR A 202 -0.89 17.76 -15.41
C THR A 202 -0.86 18.72 -16.60
N TYR A 203 -2.01 19.30 -16.98
CA TYR A 203 -2.11 20.26 -18.07
C TYR A 203 -1.36 21.56 -17.78
N ILE A 204 -1.55 22.13 -16.58
CA ILE A 204 -0.85 23.33 -16.13
C ILE A 204 0.66 23.07 -16.11
N THR A 205 1.09 21.93 -15.57
CA THR A 205 2.52 21.59 -15.47
C THR A 205 3.11 21.32 -16.86
N SER A 206 2.39 20.64 -17.75
CA SER A 206 2.84 20.37 -19.12
C SER A 206 3.08 21.67 -19.91
N ILE A 207 2.13 22.63 -19.83
CA ILE A 207 2.29 23.94 -20.45
C ILE A 207 3.46 24.71 -19.82
N GLY A 208 3.56 24.72 -18.49
CA GLY A 208 4.63 25.39 -17.76
C GLY A 208 6.01 24.85 -18.12
N CYS A 209 6.17 23.53 -18.11
CA CYS A 209 7.40 22.84 -18.48
C CYS A 209 7.76 23.08 -19.95
N GLY A 210 6.78 22.99 -20.87
CA GLY A 210 6.99 23.25 -22.30
C GLY A 210 7.47 24.67 -22.55
N MET A 211 6.81 25.67 -21.96
CA MET A 211 7.19 27.08 -22.09
C MET A 211 8.57 27.35 -21.48
N SER A 212 8.86 26.79 -20.30
CA SER A 212 10.16 26.92 -19.65
C SER A 212 11.29 26.34 -20.51
N MET A 213 11.08 25.17 -21.12
CA MET A 213 12.09 24.54 -22.00
C MET A 213 12.42 25.38 -23.23
N VAL A 214 11.43 26.03 -23.84
CA VAL A 214 11.67 26.90 -25.00
C VAL A 214 12.60 28.06 -24.61
N PHE A 215 12.31 28.74 -23.50
CA PHE A 215 13.17 29.83 -23.03
C PHE A 215 14.57 29.37 -22.64
N LEU A 216 14.68 28.23 -21.95
CA LEU A 216 15.98 27.63 -21.58
C LEU A 216 16.78 27.24 -22.84
N ALA A 217 16.14 26.67 -23.85
CA ALA A 217 16.79 26.29 -25.10
C ALA A 217 17.32 27.52 -25.86
N VAL A 218 16.53 28.60 -25.94
CA VAL A 218 16.97 29.87 -26.54
C VAL A 218 18.15 30.45 -25.76
N ALA A 219 18.12 30.45 -24.43
CA ALA A 219 19.21 30.96 -23.61
C ALA A 219 20.52 30.16 -23.80
N LEU A 220 20.43 28.82 -23.82
CA LEU A 220 21.57 27.94 -24.09
C LEU A 220 22.10 28.14 -25.51
N PHE A 221 21.23 28.27 -26.51
CA PHE A 221 21.61 28.51 -27.90
C PHE A 221 22.33 29.86 -28.07
N MET A 222 21.78 30.94 -27.49
CA MET A 222 22.40 32.26 -27.51
C MET A 222 23.78 32.24 -26.83
N HIS A 223 23.90 31.54 -25.69
CA HIS A 223 25.19 31.37 -25.04
C HIS A 223 26.21 30.65 -25.95
N CYS A 224 25.80 29.59 -26.65
CA CYS A 224 26.66 28.89 -27.62
C CYS A 224 27.14 29.81 -28.76
N LEU A 225 26.28 30.70 -29.27
CA LEU A 225 26.65 31.67 -30.31
C LEU A 225 27.63 32.74 -29.82
N ILE A 226 27.43 33.22 -28.58
CA ILE A 226 28.23 34.29 -27.96
C ILE A 226 29.57 33.76 -27.40
N ARG A 227 29.73 32.44 -27.28
CA ARG A 227 30.92 31.76 -26.75
C ARG A 227 32.24 32.02 -27.52
N LYS A 228 32.23 32.83 -28.57
CA LYS A 228 33.48 33.39 -29.15
C LYS A 228 34.28 34.23 -28.13
N GLY A 229 33.71 34.63 -26.98
CA GLY A 229 34.42 35.25 -25.86
C GLY A 229 34.70 34.30 -24.66
N LYS A 230 35.67 34.67 -23.80
CA LYS A 230 35.94 33.96 -22.53
C LYS A 230 34.73 34.09 -21.58
N ALA A 231 34.03 32.99 -21.31
CA ALA A 231 32.93 32.97 -20.34
C ALA A 231 33.44 33.15 -18.90
N SER A 232 32.79 34.03 -18.14
CA SER A 232 33.06 34.21 -16.72
C SER A 232 32.66 32.96 -15.92
N ASP A 233 33.17 32.85 -14.71
CA ASP A 233 32.90 31.70 -13.85
C ASP A 233 31.43 31.66 -13.37
N ALA A 234 30.81 32.82 -13.16
CA ALA A 234 29.37 32.96 -12.93
C ALA A 234 28.54 32.39 -14.09
N THR A 235 28.90 32.73 -15.34
CA THR A 235 28.18 32.24 -16.51
C THR A 235 28.28 30.71 -16.63
N LYS A 236 29.39 30.10 -16.23
CA LYS A 236 29.52 28.63 -16.23
C LYS A 236 28.56 27.97 -15.24
N ILE A 237 28.42 28.52 -14.03
CA ILE A 237 27.49 28.00 -13.00
C ILE A 237 26.05 28.11 -13.50
N LEU A 238 25.67 29.28 -14.02
CA LEU A 238 24.34 29.53 -14.58
C LEU A 238 23.98 28.57 -15.72
N ILE A 239 24.93 28.24 -16.61
CA ILE A 239 24.69 27.30 -17.71
C ILE A 239 24.47 25.87 -17.20
N ASN A 240 25.20 25.42 -16.18
CA ASN A 240 24.93 24.09 -15.58
C ASN A 240 23.53 24.03 -14.96
N LEU A 241 23.09 25.11 -14.31
CA LEU A 241 21.73 25.22 -13.79
C LEU A 241 20.69 25.12 -14.91
N PHE A 242 20.89 25.83 -16.02
CA PHE A 242 19.98 25.77 -17.17
C PHE A 242 19.94 24.37 -17.81
N VAL A 243 21.08 23.68 -17.91
CA VAL A 243 21.14 22.30 -18.40
C VAL A 243 20.37 21.36 -17.47
N ALA A 244 20.61 21.43 -16.16
CA ALA A 244 19.91 20.58 -15.19
C ALA A 244 18.38 20.81 -15.22
N MET A 245 17.96 22.08 -15.30
CA MET A 245 16.54 22.44 -15.38
C MET A 245 15.91 22.01 -16.71
N PHE A 246 16.64 22.11 -17.82
CA PHE A 246 16.17 21.62 -19.12
C PHE A 246 15.95 20.10 -19.09
N THR A 247 16.91 19.32 -18.56
CA THR A 247 16.78 17.86 -18.44
C THR A 247 15.65 17.47 -17.49
N LEU A 248 15.43 18.20 -16.38
CA LEU A 248 14.32 17.96 -15.47
C LEU A 248 12.96 18.16 -16.15
N ASN A 249 12.77 19.27 -16.86
CA ASN A 249 11.53 19.54 -17.61
C ASN A 249 11.29 18.50 -18.74
N LEU A 250 12.36 18.10 -19.45
CA LEU A 250 12.27 17.06 -20.47
C LEU A 250 11.88 15.70 -19.87
N SER A 251 12.46 15.35 -18.72
CA SER A 251 12.14 14.12 -17.99
C SER A 251 10.68 14.10 -17.56
N PHE A 252 10.15 15.25 -17.12
CA PHE A 252 8.75 15.38 -16.75
C PHE A 252 7.80 15.16 -17.94
N LEU A 253 8.06 15.80 -19.09
CA LEU A 253 7.21 15.62 -20.28
C LEU A 253 7.26 14.21 -20.87
N THR A 254 8.41 13.55 -20.81
CA THR A 254 8.59 12.21 -21.37
C THR A 254 8.12 11.09 -20.44
N ASN A 255 7.83 11.40 -19.17
CA ASN A 255 7.39 10.44 -18.17
C ASN A 255 6.14 9.64 -18.61
N GLU A 256 5.12 10.33 -19.13
CA GLU A 256 3.90 9.67 -19.60
C GLU A 256 4.16 8.78 -20.82
N SER A 257 4.96 9.24 -21.77
CA SER A 257 5.35 8.45 -22.95
C SER A 257 6.12 7.18 -22.57
N ILE A 258 7.00 7.28 -21.56
CA ILE A 258 7.79 6.13 -21.10
C ILE A 258 6.97 5.18 -20.25
N ALA A 259 6.04 5.68 -19.44
CA ALA A 259 5.08 4.85 -18.73
C ALA A 259 4.22 4.02 -19.69
N ASN A 260 3.80 4.59 -20.82
CA ASN A 260 3.01 3.90 -21.85
C ASN A 260 3.78 2.81 -22.62
N LEU A 261 5.12 2.78 -22.57
CA LEU A 261 5.93 1.73 -23.18
C LEU A 261 5.89 0.40 -22.38
N GLY A 262 5.38 0.41 -21.14
CA GLY A 262 5.20 -0.80 -20.32
C GLY A 262 6.51 -1.49 -19.87
N ASN A 263 7.66 -0.84 -20.03
CA ASN A 263 8.96 -1.40 -19.63
C ASN A 263 9.33 -0.97 -18.20
N PHE A 264 9.36 -1.93 -17.27
CA PHE A 264 9.73 -1.69 -15.87
C PHE A 264 11.11 -1.02 -15.72
N GLY A 265 12.10 -1.45 -16.50
CA GLY A 265 13.45 -0.88 -16.45
C GLY A 265 13.49 0.59 -16.87
N ALA A 266 12.70 0.97 -17.87
CA ALA A 266 12.60 2.35 -18.32
C ALA A 266 11.90 3.26 -17.30
N CYS A 267 10.88 2.75 -16.61
CA CYS A 267 10.20 3.47 -15.53
C CYS A 267 11.15 3.76 -14.35
N VAL A 268 11.92 2.75 -13.91
CA VAL A 268 12.92 2.92 -12.84
C VAL A 268 14.02 3.90 -13.26
N ALA A 269 14.52 3.79 -14.50
CA ALA A 269 15.53 4.72 -15.02
C ALA A 269 15.02 6.18 -15.07
N MET A 270 13.76 6.39 -15.47
CA MET A 270 13.14 7.71 -15.48
C MET A 270 12.95 8.29 -14.09
N ALA A 271 12.47 7.49 -13.14
CA ALA A 271 12.32 7.92 -11.74
C ALA A 271 13.68 8.32 -11.15
N ALA A 272 14.73 7.52 -11.39
CA ALA A 272 16.09 7.83 -10.96
C ALA A 272 16.63 9.11 -11.63
N THR A 273 16.37 9.29 -12.93
CA THR A 273 16.81 10.48 -13.68
C THR A 273 16.12 11.75 -13.20
N MET A 274 14.80 11.71 -12.97
CA MET A 274 14.03 12.82 -12.43
C MET A 274 14.52 13.21 -11.03
N HIS A 275 14.76 12.22 -10.16
CA HIS A 275 15.29 12.48 -8.83
C HIS A 275 16.68 13.11 -8.88
N TYR A 276 17.60 12.52 -9.66
CA TYR A 276 18.95 13.04 -9.82
C TYR A 276 18.98 14.48 -10.35
N THR A 277 18.20 14.76 -11.40
CA THR A 277 18.14 16.10 -12.00
C THR A 277 17.50 17.14 -11.08
N MET A 278 16.53 16.76 -10.26
CA MET A 278 15.97 17.62 -9.20
C MET A 278 17.00 17.95 -8.12
N LEU A 279 17.80 16.98 -7.66
CA LEU A 279 18.88 17.26 -6.70
C LEU A 279 19.97 18.15 -7.33
N ALA A 280 20.30 17.91 -8.60
CA ALA A 280 21.26 18.71 -9.34
C ALA A 280 20.79 20.17 -9.47
N THR A 281 19.53 20.43 -9.82
CA THR A 281 19.01 21.81 -9.92
C THR A 281 19.08 22.54 -8.59
N PHE A 282 18.68 21.91 -7.47
CA PHE A 282 18.82 22.53 -6.14
C PHE A 282 20.27 22.81 -5.77
N THR A 283 21.18 21.89 -6.08
CA THR A 283 22.61 22.07 -5.81
C THR A 283 23.17 23.23 -6.62
N TRP A 284 22.88 23.30 -7.92
CA TRP A 284 23.34 24.40 -8.78
C TRP A 284 22.72 25.75 -8.40
N PHE A 285 21.45 25.77 -8.00
CA PHE A 285 20.79 26.98 -7.52
C PHE A 285 21.43 27.49 -6.22
N PHE A 286 21.73 26.59 -5.28
CA PHE A 286 22.44 26.91 -4.05
C PHE A 286 23.85 27.46 -4.31
N MET A 287 24.57 26.88 -5.27
CA MET A 287 25.91 27.33 -5.66
C MET A 287 25.89 28.72 -6.31
N GLU A 288 24.90 29.00 -7.15
CA GLU A 288 24.69 30.33 -7.72
C GLU A 288 24.38 31.36 -6.61
N ALA A 289 23.54 30.99 -5.64
CA ALA A 289 23.22 31.85 -4.49
C ALA A 289 24.46 32.17 -3.64
N ILE A 290 25.33 31.19 -3.37
CA ILE A 290 26.60 31.41 -2.68
C ILE A 290 27.53 32.32 -3.50
N HIS A 291 27.62 32.10 -4.81
CA HIS A 291 28.47 32.91 -5.69
C HIS A 291 28.04 34.39 -5.68
N LEU A 292 26.73 34.64 -5.79
CA LEU A 292 26.16 35.98 -5.69
C LEU A 292 26.38 36.60 -4.30
N TYR A 293 26.24 35.81 -3.23
CA TYR A 293 26.50 36.28 -1.86
C TYR A 293 27.94 36.77 -1.67
N PHE A 294 28.94 36.00 -2.11
CA PHE A 294 30.35 36.42 -2.03
C PHE A 294 30.65 37.65 -2.89
N ASN A 295 30.05 37.73 -4.09
CA ASN A 295 30.23 38.88 -4.98
C ASN A 295 29.65 40.18 -4.38
N LEU A 296 28.48 40.10 -3.73
CA LEU A 296 27.86 41.24 -3.05
C LEU A 296 28.69 41.75 -1.87
N TRP A 297 29.26 40.83 -1.09
CA TRP A 297 30.04 41.17 0.11
C TRP A 297 31.50 41.46 -0.20
N LYS A 298 31.91 41.43 -1.48
CA LYS A 298 33.29 41.66 -1.96
C LYS A 298 34.32 40.85 -1.17
N LEU A 299 33.94 39.66 -0.71
CA LEU A 299 34.86 38.77 0.01
C LEU A 299 35.92 38.31 -1.00
N PRO A 300 37.23 38.46 -0.71
CA PRO A 300 38.27 37.98 -1.60
C PRO A 300 38.16 36.46 -1.69
N THR A 301 37.66 35.95 -2.80
CA THR A 301 37.58 34.51 -3.08
C THR A 301 38.96 34.02 -3.55
N GLU A 302 39.97 34.12 -2.68
CA GLU A 302 41.30 33.51 -2.82
C GLU A 302 41.23 31.99 -2.57
N ILE A 303 40.29 31.30 -3.22
CA ILE A 303 40.14 29.85 -3.11
C ILE A 303 40.57 29.22 -4.43
N LYS A 304 41.83 28.79 -4.50
CA LYS A 304 42.34 27.95 -5.60
C LYS A 304 41.42 26.74 -5.79
N HIS A 305 40.97 26.52 -7.03
CA HIS A 305 40.09 25.41 -7.44
C HIS A 305 38.65 25.43 -6.86
N TYR A 306 38.13 26.59 -6.46
CA TYR A 306 36.72 26.76 -6.02
C TYR A 306 35.71 26.16 -7.00
N LEU A 307 35.86 26.45 -8.30
CA LEU A 307 34.98 25.92 -9.35
C LEU A 307 35.05 24.40 -9.47
N THR A 308 36.24 23.81 -9.40
CA THR A 308 36.39 22.35 -9.47
C THR A 308 35.69 21.67 -8.29
N LYS A 309 35.75 22.25 -7.09
CA LYS A 309 35.01 21.75 -5.92
C LYS A 309 33.49 21.85 -6.10
N ILE A 310 33.00 22.94 -6.69
CA ILE A 310 31.58 23.14 -7.02
C ILE A 310 31.11 22.14 -8.06
N TYR A 311 31.86 21.94 -9.15
CA TYR A 311 31.54 20.96 -10.18
C TYR A 311 31.48 19.53 -9.63
N VAL A 312 32.39 19.18 -8.71
CA VAL A 312 32.39 17.87 -8.01
C VAL A 312 31.15 17.71 -7.14
N ALA A 313 30.69 18.78 -6.48
CA ALA A 313 29.50 18.78 -5.65
C ALA A 313 28.19 18.77 -6.48
N GLY A 314 28.14 19.49 -7.60
CA GLY A 314 26.93 19.66 -8.43
C GLY A 314 26.56 18.47 -9.29
N TRP A 315 27.54 17.69 -9.77
CA TRP A 315 27.30 16.51 -10.63
C TRP A 315 27.76 15.18 -10.03
N GLY A 316 28.35 15.17 -8.83
CA GLY A 316 28.84 13.93 -8.21
C GLY A 316 29.99 13.27 -8.99
N LYS A 317 31.22 13.74 -8.72
CA LYS A 317 32.54 13.26 -9.20
C LYS A 317 32.93 13.50 -10.68
N LYS A 318 34.21 13.93 -10.79
CA LYS A 318 35.08 14.32 -11.92
C LYS A 318 34.69 13.86 -13.34
N THR A 319 34.50 14.83 -14.22
CA THR A 319 35.16 14.82 -15.55
C THR A 319 36.43 15.65 -15.45
N GLU A 320 37.57 14.96 -15.40
CA GLU A 320 38.89 15.56 -15.44
C GLU A 320 39.18 15.97 -16.89
N THR A 321 38.74 17.18 -17.28
CA THR A 321 39.13 17.75 -18.57
C THR A 321 40.61 18.11 -18.50
N LYS A 322 41.44 17.23 -19.07
CA LYS A 322 42.84 17.46 -19.37
C LYS A 322 42.98 18.79 -20.12
N ARG A 323 43.56 19.78 -19.46
CA ARG A 323 44.02 21.02 -20.09
C ARG A 323 45.41 20.71 -20.64
N ASP A 324 45.47 20.20 -21.87
CA ASP A 324 46.74 20.17 -22.58
C ASP A 324 47.11 21.63 -22.91
N MET A 325 48.24 22.05 -22.33
CA MET A 325 48.93 23.29 -22.64
C MET A 325 49.46 23.21 -24.07
N LEU A 326 49.08 24.20 -24.89
CA LEU A 326 49.95 24.92 -25.82
C LEU A 326 49.27 26.24 -26.20
#